data_AF-A0A7W1AVM4-F1
#
_entry.id   AF-A0A7W1AVM4-F1
#
_cell.length_a   1.000
_cell.length_b   1.000
_cell.length_c   1.000
_cell.angle_alpha   90.00
_cell.angle_beta   90.00
_cell.angle_gamma   90.00
#
_symmetry.space_group_name_H-M   'P 1'
#
loop_
_entity.id
_entity.type
_entity.pdbx_description
1 polymer ?
#
loop_
_entity_poly.entity_id
_entity_poly.type
_entity_poly.pdbx_seq_one_letter_code
_entity_poly.pdbx_strand_id
1 'polypeptide(L)'
;MSSQPGKSLTEAERDQRVLELFHQLIEVEQRLIPTGLHVFGRPTEVGERADMLRMIASFDRPEAGVRALPDLVSENLGLGSYDALLKSASLNQSRVLEREQVNNLVSAAIHEFLQGGSEVAVSLLERTSNINRQDSMPVFALLEQISKQLETNNEVEALLRALRGEFIEPGPGADIVQNPAILPTGRNTHAVNPYTIPSTMAFDRAEAVAGNLLKRYLAENGRYPRAIALVLWGLDNIKTQGEGVAQAFWLLGVRPVRDSLNRVTEVEAIPLEELKRPRIDVVMTVSGIFRDLFSPTVLLLDKAVRLVARLDEPPEMNYLRRHVLEQVGNDVCRFDDAVARVFSNAPGNYGTNVNFMVTDSQWERDETLGDLFVTRKCFAYGRDSQGCAVEGREARAEMDQALGRVEATYQNIDTFEIGITDVDHYFEYLGGISKAVETRAQVRPSIYLSDSLSRDGRIRSLEETVRLESRAKTLNPKWYEGMLKHGFRGVAEIESHVSNTFGWSATADAVDDWIYTGVAETFVLDEAMLERLRTLNPHSAHSLVGRLLEAHGRGYWDADVNLLGKLREISGSLEDQLEGVA
;
A
#
# COMPACT_ATOMS: atom_id res chain seq x y z
N MET A 1 20.94 3.88 13.23
CA MET A 1 22.37 3.95 13.62
C MET A 1 22.58 5.22 14.43
N SER A 2 22.84 5.11 15.74
CA SER A 2 23.15 6.29 16.56
C SER A 2 24.56 6.79 16.24
N SER A 3 24.66 8.08 15.97
CA SER A 3 25.93 8.75 15.68
C SER A 3 26.73 8.88 16.97
N GLN A 4 27.88 8.20 17.04
CA GLN A 4 28.93 8.59 17.98
C GLN A 4 29.49 9.94 17.53
N PRO A 5 29.47 10.99 18.37
CA PRO A 5 30.06 12.28 18.03
C PRO A 5 31.59 12.14 18.05
N GLY A 6 32.24 12.18 16.87
CA GLY A 6 33.70 12.32 16.80
C GLY A 6 34.45 11.58 15.69
N LYS A 7 33.82 10.73 14.87
CA LYS A 7 34.48 10.20 13.66
C LYS A 7 34.28 11.17 12.49
N SER A 8 35.36 11.77 11.99
CA SER A 8 35.29 12.44 10.68
C SER A 8 35.04 11.37 9.62
N LEU A 9 33.87 11.42 8.97
CA LEU A 9 33.58 10.59 7.82
C LEU A 9 34.66 10.80 6.76
N THR A 10 35.12 9.71 6.16
CA THR A 10 35.96 9.75 4.96
C THR A 10 35.21 10.42 3.80
N GLU A 11 35.92 10.87 2.77
CA GLU A 11 35.29 11.45 1.58
C GLU A 11 34.26 10.51 0.95
N ALA A 12 34.61 9.24 0.78
CA ALA A 12 33.70 8.22 0.26
C ALA A 12 32.44 8.01 1.13
N GLU A 13 32.57 8.02 2.46
CA GLU A 13 31.41 7.91 3.36
C GLU A 13 30.51 9.16 3.29
N ARG A 14 31.09 10.35 3.10
CA ARG A 14 30.31 11.58 2.88
C ARG A 14 29.56 11.53 1.56
N ASP A 15 30.23 11.13 0.48
CA ASP A 15 29.63 11.02 -0.85
C ASP A 15 28.49 9.99 -0.87
N GLN A 16 28.70 8.83 -0.24
CA GLN A 16 27.67 7.82 -0.09
C GLN A 16 26.47 8.37 0.69
N ARG A 17 26.70 9.13 1.76
CA ARG A 17 25.63 9.74 2.53
C ARG A 17 24.85 10.79 1.75
N VAL A 18 25.53 11.62 0.95
CA VAL A 18 24.88 12.58 0.05
C VAL A 18 24.04 11.85 -0.99
N LEU A 19 24.56 10.77 -1.57
CA LEU A 19 23.85 9.95 -2.55
C LEU A 19 22.56 9.34 -1.97
N GLU A 20 22.62 8.78 -0.76
CA GLU A 20 21.44 8.26 -0.05
C GLU A 20 20.36 9.33 0.15
N LEU A 21 20.76 10.53 0.59
CA LEU A 21 19.84 11.66 0.78
C LEU A 21 19.26 12.14 -0.55
N PHE A 22 20.07 12.21 -1.60
CA PHE A 22 19.62 12.57 -2.93
C PHE A 22 18.57 11.58 -3.44
N HIS A 23 18.77 10.28 -3.23
CA HIS A 23 17.78 9.26 -3.58
C HIS A 23 16.44 9.44 -2.84
N GLN A 24 16.49 9.73 -1.55
CA GLN A 24 15.29 9.99 -0.77
C GLN A 24 14.56 11.26 -1.25
N LEU A 25 15.30 12.29 -1.68
CA LEU A 25 14.73 13.51 -2.24
C LEU A 25 14.01 13.24 -3.57
N ILE A 26 14.67 12.50 -4.47
CA ILE A 26 14.09 12.11 -5.77
C ILE A 26 12.85 11.24 -5.58
N GLU A 27 12.85 10.36 -4.58
CA GLU A 27 11.69 9.54 -4.26
C GLU A 27 10.48 10.38 -3.82
N VAL A 28 10.70 11.47 -3.07
CA VAL A 28 9.62 12.42 -2.74
C VAL A 28 9.16 13.19 -3.98
N GLU A 29 10.10 13.66 -4.82
CA GLU A 29 9.82 14.47 -6.00
C GLU A 29 9.05 13.70 -7.09
N GLN A 30 9.46 12.46 -7.34
CA GLN A 30 8.87 11.60 -8.38
C GLN A 30 7.61 10.88 -7.91
N ARG A 31 7.23 10.98 -6.62
CA ARG A 31 6.03 10.33 -6.11
C ARG A 31 4.81 10.95 -6.76
N LEU A 32 4.05 10.11 -7.47
CA LEU A 32 2.79 10.52 -8.04
C LEU A 32 1.75 10.65 -6.92
N ILE A 33 1.08 11.80 -6.88
CA ILE A 33 0.05 12.12 -5.90
C ILE A 33 -1.12 12.80 -6.61
N PRO A 34 -2.38 12.52 -6.24
CA PRO A 34 -3.51 13.36 -6.63
C PRO A 34 -3.35 14.75 -6.02
N THR A 35 -3.55 15.81 -6.81
CA THR A 35 -3.43 17.22 -6.35
C THR A 35 -4.77 17.95 -6.38
N GLY A 36 -5.86 17.23 -6.20
CA GLY A 36 -7.22 17.77 -6.17
C GLY A 36 -8.24 16.67 -5.98
N LEU A 37 -9.51 17.05 -6.11
CA LEU A 37 -10.65 16.14 -6.01
C LEU A 37 -11.37 16.05 -7.35
N HIS A 38 -11.78 14.82 -7.69
CA HIS A 38 -12.60 14.59 -8.87
C HIS A 38 -13.95 15.32 -8.75
N VAL A 39 -14.39 15.94 -9.84
CA VAL A 39 -15.74 16.50 -9.96
C VAL A 39 -16.48 15.67 -10.99
N PHE A 40 -17.52 14.97 -10.54
CA PHE A 40 -18.33 14.09 -11.38
C PHE A 40 -18.77 14.77 -12.69
N GLY A 41 -18.46 14.13 -13.83
CA GLY A 41 -18.73 14.65 -15.17
C GLY A 41 -17.63 15.56 -15.76
N ARG A 42 -16.56 15.87 -15.03
CA ARG A 42 -15.41 16.61 -15.59
C ARG A 42 -14.31 15.64 -16.04
N PRO A 43 -13.74 15.80 -17.24
CA PRO A 43 -12.61 14.99 -17.67
C PRO A 43 -11.32 15.42 -16.97
N THR A 44 -10.29 14.57 -17.06
CA THR A 44 -8.97 14.81 -16.46
C THR A 44 -8.29 16.05 -17.07
N GLU A 45 -7.65 16.87 -16.24
CA GLU A 45 -6.88 18.02 -16.71
C GLU A 45 -5.59 17.59 -17.44
N VAL A 46 -5.08 18.44 -18.33
CA VAL A 46 -3.91 18.11 -19.18
C VAL A 46 -2.67 17.70 -18.38
N GLY A 47 -2.43 18.37 -17.23
CA GLY A 47 -1.28 18.07 -16.36
C GLY A 47 -1.38 16.70 -15.71
N GLU A 48 -2.53 16.40 -15.09
CA GLU A 48 -2.78 15.11 -14.44
C GLU A 48 -2.73 13.95 -15.44
N ARG A 49 -3.24 14.19 -16.65
CA ARG A 49 -3.15 13.23 -17.76
C ARG A 49 -1.71 12.91 -18.14
N ALA A 50 -0.81 13.90 -18.16
CA ALA A 50 0.60 13.67 -18.47
C ALA A 50 1.26 12.73 -17.46
N ASP A 51 0.98 12.93 -16.18
CA ASP A 51 1.50 12.09 -15.12
C ASP A 51 0.94 10.66 -15.17
N MET A 52 -0.37 10.50 -15.41
CA MET A 52 -0.99 9.18 -15.60
C MET A 52 -0.41 8.43 -16.80
N LEU A 53 -0.27 9.10 -17.96
CA LEU A 53 0.30 8.48 -19.17
C LEU A 53 1.76 8.10 -18.97
N ARG A 54 2.56 8.93 -18.29
CA ARG A 54 3.95 8.61 -17.94
C ARG A 54 4.01 7.34 -17.09
N MET A 55 3.13 7.23 -16.10
CA MET A 55 3.07 6.05 -15.23
C MET A 55 2.67 4.80 -16.02
N ILE A 56 1.63 4.88 -16.88
CA ILE A 56 1.21 3.76 -17.73
C ILE A 56 2.34 3.30 -18.67
N ALA A 57 3.05 4.26 -19.28
CA ALA A 57 4.19 4.01 -20.16
C ALA A 57 5.41 3.41 -19.43
N SER A 58 5.43 3.48 -18.10
CA SER A 58 6.53 2.97 -17.28
C SER A 58 6.41 1.48 -16.99
N PHE A 59 5.42 0.76 -17.50
CA PHE A 59 5.27 -0.70 -17.30
C PHE A 59 5.08 -1.44 -18.62
N ASP A 60 5.57 -2.67 -18.67
CA ASP A 60 5.31 -3.59 -19.77
C ASP A 60 3.81 -3.90 -19.87
N ARG A 61 3.32 -4.07 -21.09
CA ARG A 61 1.94 -4.47 -21.42
C ARG A 61 1.97 -5.66 -22.38
N PRO A 62 2.26 -6.88 -21.87
CA PRO A 62 2.25 -8.09 -22.70
C PRO A 62 0.93 -8.29 -23.45
N GLU A 63 -0.19 -7.89 -22.84
CA GLU A 63 -1.53 -7.93 -23.43
C GLU A 63 -1.69 -7.04 -24.67
N ALA A 64 -0.89 -5.98 -24.80
CA ALA A 64 -0.85 -5.08 -25.95
C ALA A 64 0.40 -5.29 -26.82
N GLY A 65 1.31 -6.20 -26.43
CA GLY A 65 2.60 -6.39 -27.10
C GLY A 65 3.54 -5.19 -26.96
N VAL A 66 3.39 -4.38 -25.90
CA VAL A 66 4.14 -3.13 -25.69
C VAL A 66 5.10 -3.29 -24.51
N ARG A 67 6.32 -2.76 -24.65
CA ARG A 67 7.32 -2.69 -23.58
C ARG A 67 7.30 -1.33 -22.89
N ALA A 68 7.78 -1.28 -21.65
CA ALA A 68 7.92 -0.05 -20.90
C ALA A 68 8.87 0.93 -21.61
N LEU A 69 8.45 2.18 -21.72
CA LEU A 69 9.22 3.25 -22.35
C LEU A 69 10.58 3.51 -21.66
N PRO A 70 10.69 3.50 -20.32
CA PRO A 70 11.99 3.62 -19.65
C PRO A 70 12.98 2.51 -20.03
N ASP A 71 12.51 1.27 -20.24
CA ASP A 71 13.38 0.17 -20.67
C ASP A 71 13.88 0.39 -22.10
N LEU A 72 13.01 0.81 -23.02
CA LEU A 72 13.39 1.14 -24.39
C LEU A 72 14.44 2.27 -24.43
N VAL A 73 14.24 3.32 -23.62
CA VAL A 73 15.20 4.44 -23.54
C VAL A 73 16.52 3.99 -22.92
N SER A 74 16.48 3.29 -21.79
CA SER A 74 17.66 2.83 -21.06
C SER A 74 18.53 1.88 -21.90
N GLU A 75 17.91 0.91 -22.57
CA GLU A 75 18.62 -0.06 -23.40
C GLU A 75 19.30 0.58 -24.62
N ASN A 76 18.62 1.49 -25.31
CA ASN A 76 19.18 2.14 -26.51
C ASN A 76 20.23 3.22 -26.17
N LEU A 77 20.23 3.74 -24.93
CA LEU A 77 21.34 4.54 -24.40
C LEU A 77 22.55 3.67 -23.96
N GLY A 78 22.44 2.34 -24.02
CA GLY A 78 23.51 1.43 -23.60
C GLY A 78 23.65 1.28 -22.09
N LEU A 79 22.61 1.62 -21.31
CA LEU A 79 22.62 1.61 -19.84
C LEU A 79 22.16 0.26 -19.26
N GLY A 80 21.62 -0.63 -20.10
CA GLY A 80 20.98 -1.90 -19.71
C GLY A 80 19.49 -1.73 -19.41
N SER A 81 18.87 -2.76 -18.84
CA SER A 81 17.45 -2.70 -18.41
C SER A 81 17.25 -1.62 -17.34
N TYR A 82 16.11 -0.93 -17.38
CA TYR A 82 15.83 0.14 -16.43
C TYR A 82 15.76 -0.37 -14.99
N ASP A 83 15.29 -1.60 -14.74
CA ASP A 83 15.25 -2.18 -13.40
C ASP A 83 16.66 -2.43 -12.80
N ALA A 84 17.63 -2.78 -13.65
CA ALA A 84 19.04 -2.88 -13.23
C ALA A 84 19.60 -1.49 -12.90
N LEU A 85 19.23 -0.48 -13.68
CA LEU A 85 19.61 0.91 -13.41
C LEU A 85 19.03 1.38 -12.07
N LEU A 86 17.74 1.12 -11.80
CA LEU A 86 17.08 1.42 -10.52
C LEU A 86 17.80 0.79 -9.33
N LYS A 87 18.16 -0.50 -9.43
CA LYS A 87 18.90 -1.23 -8.39
C LYS A 87 20.32 -0.71 -8.17
N SER A 88 20.95 -0.18 -9.22
CA SER A 88 22.32 0.33 -9.17
C SER A 88 22.41 1.84 -8.90
N ALA A 89 21.28 2.56 -8.95
CA ALA A 89 21.26 4.01 -8.86
C ALA A 89 21.89 4.51 -7.54
N SER A 90 21.68 3.78 -6.43
CA SER A 90 22.24 4.10 -5.10
C SER A 90 23.70 3.75 -4.90
N LEU A 91 24.41 3.30 -5.94
CA LEU A 91 25.82 2.91 -5.83
C LEU A 91 26.78 4.06 -6.10
N ASN A 92 26.46 4.98 -7.01
CA ASN A 92 27.30 6.13 -7.31
C ASN A 92 26.53 7.22 -8.08
N GLN A 93 27.12 8.42 -8.10
CA GLN A 93 26.54 9.60 -8.76
C GLN A 93 26.30 9.43 -10.26
N SER A 94 27.15 8.69 -10.98
CA SER A 94 26.97 8.46 -12.44
C SER A 94 25.66 7.73 -12.71
N ARG A 95 25.39 6.65 -11.96
CA ARG A 95 24.16 5.86 -12.11
C ARG A 95 22.90 6.66 -11.81
N VAL A 96 22.99 7.59 -10.87
CA VAL A 96 21.91 8.54 -10.58
C VAL A 96 21.63 9.44 -11.77
N LEU A 97 22.67 10.05 -12.34
CA LEU A 97 22.53 10.93 -13.51
C LEU A 97 22.01 10.17 -14.74
N GLU A 98 22.46 8.93 -14.93
CA GLU A 98 21.96 8.03 -15.97
C GLU A 98 20.45 7.74 -15.80
N ARG A 99 20.00 7.44 -14.58
CA ARG A 99 18.57 7.27 -14.27
C ARG A 99 17.77 8.54 -14.56
N GLU A 100 18.26 9.68 -14.10
CA GLU A 100 17.61 10.97 -14.32
C GLU A 100 17.56 11.33 -15.81
N GLN A 101 18.59 10.99 -16.59
CA GLN A 101 18.59 11.15 -18.04
C GLN A 101 17.45 10.35 -18.68
N VAL A 102 17.27 9.08 -18.29
CA VAL A 102 16.15 8.25 -18.78
C VAL A 102 14.80 8.87 -18.41
N ASN A 103 14.61 9.25 -17.15
CA ASN A 103 13.36 9.85 -16.65
C ASN A 103 13.01 11.17 -17.35
N ASN A 104 14.01 12.03 -17.59
CA ASN A 104 13.82 13.30 -18.28
C ASN A 104 13.44 13.09 -19.75
N LEU A 105 14.06 12.12 -20.43
CA LEU A 105 13.71 11.79 -21.81
C LEU A 105 12.31 11.21 -21.94
N VAL A 106 11.92 10.30 -21.03
CA VAL A 106 10.56 9.76 -20.96
C VAL A 106 9.56 10.90 -20.74
N SER A 107 9.82 11.77 -19.76
CA SER A 107 8.93 12.91 -19.46
C SER A 107 8.81 13.89 -20.63
N ALA A 108 9.92 14.21 -21.29
CA ALA A 108 9.92 15.05 -22.49
C ALA A 108 9.13 14.40 -23.63
N ALA A 109 9.27 13.09 -23.84
CA ALA A 109 8.54 12.38 -24.89
C ALA A 109 7.02 12.35 -24.63
N ILE A 110 6.59 12.17 -23.37
CA ILE A 110 5.18 12.27 -22.99
C ILE A 110 4.64 13.69 -23.18
N HIS A 111 5.44 14.71 -22.86
CA HIS A 111 5.05 16.10 -23.06
C HIS A 111 4.88 16.45 -24.54
N GLU A 112 5.85 16.09 -25.38
CA GLU A 112 5.78 16.26 -26.84
C GLU A 112 4.63 15.47 -27.46
N PHE A 113 4.37 14.25 -26.95
CA PHE A 113 3.21 13.46 -27.36
C PHE A 113 1.89 14.20 -27.13
N LEU A 114 1.73 14.82 -25.96
CA LEU A 114 0.51 15.57 -25.63
C LEU A 114 0.34 16.86 -26.44
N GLN A 115 1.41 17.44 -26.97
CA GLN A 115 1.36 18.68 -27.78
C GLN A 115 1.29 18.41 -29.28
N GLY A 116 2.04 17.43 -29.77
CA GLY A 116 2.28 17.18 -31.19
C GLY A 116 1.90 15.78 -31.69
N GLY A 117 1.44 14.90 -30.80
CA GLY A 117 1.02 13.53 -31.12
C GLY A 117 2.16 12.51 -31.21
N SER A 118 1.79 11.27 -31.50
CA SER A 118 2.67 10.08 -31.50
C SER A 118 3.92 10.25 -32.37
N GLU A 119 3.76 10.84 -33.55
CA GLU A 119 4.84 11.06 -34.53
C GLU A 119 5.96 11.98 -34.00
N VAL A 120 5.61 13.03 -33.25
CA VAL A 120 6.57 13.99 -32.72
C VAL A 120 7.38 13.37 -31.59
N ALA A 121 6.70 12.64 -30.68
CA ALA A 121 7.34 11.96 -29.57
C ALA A 121 8.29 10.84 -30.04
N VAL A 122 7.87 10.03 -31.02
CA VAL A 122 8.73 9.01 -31.63
C VAL A 122 9.96 9.66 -32.28
N SER A 123 9.76 10.73 -33.04
CA SER A 123 10.87 11.45 -33.71
C SER A 123 11.81 12.12 -32.70
N LEU A 124 11.34 12.51 -31.51
CA LEU A 124 12.20 12.95 -30.42
C LEU A 124 13.09 11.80 -29.95
N LEU A 125 12.50 10.66 -29.59
CA LEU A 125 13.23 9.50 -29.05
C LEU A 125 14.21 8.88 -30.05
N GLU A 126 13.90 8.89 -31.34
CA GLU A 126 14.84 8.51 -32.39
C GLU A 126 16.09 9.41 -32.35
N ARG A 127 15.92 10.72 -32.24
CA ARG A 127 17.02 11.69 -32.25
C ARG A 127 17.83 11.69 -30.96
N THR A 128 17.18 11.51 -29.81
CA THR A 128 17.81 11.66 -28.49
C THR A 128 18.34 10.36 -27.90
N SER A 129 17.74 9.22 -28.28
CA SER A 129 18.03 7.91 -27.70
C SER A 129 18.23 6.80 -28.73
N ASN A 130 18.22 7.09 -30.04
CA ASN A 130 18.39 6.10 -31.12
C ASN A 130 17.41 4.91 -31.07
N ILE A 131 16.23 5.10 -30.48
CA ILE A 131 15.20 4.06 -30.42
C ILE A 131 14.57 3.90 -31.81
N ASN A 132 14.47 2.67 -32.32
CA ASN A 132 13.78 2.45 -33.58
C ASN A 132 12.29 2.79 -33.46
N ARG A 133 11.73 3.43 -34.50
CA ARG A 133 10.29 3.75 -34.56
C ARG A 133 9.40 2.54 -34.34
N GLN A 134 9.82 1.38 -34.83
CA GLN A 134 9.04 0.14 -34.72
C GLN A 134 8.86 -0.30 -33.26
N ASP A 135 9.77 0.09 -32.37
CA ASP A 135 9.73 -0.27 -30.94
C ASP A 135 8.93 0.76 -30.12
N SER A 136 9.08 2.06 -30.43
CA SER A 136 8.42 3.14 -29.67
C SER A 136 7.01 3.49 -30.17
N MET A 137 6.72 3.32 -31.46
CA MET A 137 5.40 3.63 -32.03
C MET A 137 4.24 2.86 -31.38
N PRO A 138 4.35 1.54 -31.09
CA PRO A 138 3.30 0.81 -30.40
C PRO A 138 2.98 1.39 -29.01
N VAL A 139 3.98 1.90 -28.29
CA VAL A 139 3.80 2.58 -27.00
C VAL A 139 2.91 3.81 -27.17
N PHE A 140 3.27 4.71 -28.08
CA PHE A 140 2.52 5.95 -28.29
C PHE A 140 1.13 5.72 -28.90
N ALA A 141 0.96 4.70 -29.74
CA ALA A 141 -0.36 4.31 -30.23
C ALA A 141 -1.30 3.87 -29.09
N LEU A 142 -0.78 3.11 -28.11
CA LEU A 142 -1.53 2.76 -26.91
C LEU A 142 -1.85 3.99 -26.05
N LEU A 143 -0.86 4.87 -25.84
CA LEU A 143 -1.05 6.12 -25.09
C LEU A 143 -2.05 7.07 -25.77
N GLU A 144 -2.11 7.09 -27.10
CA GLU A 144 -3.10 7.86 -27.88
C GLU A 144 -4.53 7.36 -27.63
N GLN A 145 -4.73 6.04 -27.64
CA GLN A 145 -6.02 5.45 -27.29
C GLN A 145 -6.43 5.81 -25.86
N ILE A 146 -5.52 5.67 -24.90
CA ILE A 146 -5.78 5.95 -23.48
C ILE A 146 -6.04 7.44 -23.25
N SER A 147 -5.21 8.32 -23.84
CA SER A 147 -5.35 9.77 -23.76
C SER A 147 -6.71 10.23 -24.26
N LYS A 148 -7.17 9.67 -25.39
CA LYS A 148 -8.51 9.95 -25.93
C LYS A 148 -9.61 9.51 -24.96
N GLN A 149 -9.46 8.37 -24.28
CA GLN A 149 -10.43 7.92 -23.30
C GLN A 149 -10.43 8.77 -22.02
N LEU A 150 -9.27 9.30 -21.61
CA LEU A 150 -9.16 10.25 -20.49
C LEU A 150 -9.79 11.62 -20.79
N GLU A 151 -9.82 12.02 -22.06
CA GLU A 151 -10.56 13.21 -22.50
C GLU A 151 -12.08 13.00 -22.50
N THR A 152 -12.54 11.74 -22.57
CA THR A 152 -13.96 11.41 -22.53
C THR A 152 -14.42 11.16 -21.10
N ASN A 153 -15.53 11.78 -20.70
CA ASN A 153 -16.21 11.48 -19.45
C ASN A 153 -17.68 11.12 -19.75
N ASN A 154 -18.07 9.87 -19.49
CA ASN A 154 -19.43 9.38 -19.69
C ASN A 154 -20.24 9.30 -18.38
N GLU A 155 -19.72 9.82 -17.26
CA GLU A 155 -20.31 9.64 -15.91
C GLU A 155 -21.73 10.22 -15.82
N VAL A 156 -21.93 11.46 -16.29
CA VAL A 156 -23.24 12.11 -16.28
C VAL A 156 -24.21 11.41 -17.22
N GLU A 157 -23.77 11.06 -18.43
CA GLU A 157 -24.63 10.35 -19.38
C GLU A 157 -25.02 8.97 -18.84
N ALA A 158 -24.08 8.22 -18.26
CA ALA A 158 -24.35 6.92 -17.66
C ALA A 158 -25.35 7.02 -16.50
N LEU A 159 -25.24 8.05 -15.65
CA LEU A 159 -26.23 8.31 -14.61
C LEU A 159 -27.62 8.58 -15.20
N LEU A 160 -27.72 9.42 -16.23
CA LEU A 160 -28.99 9.71 -16.90
C LEU A 160 -29.61 8.46 -17.53
N ARG A 161 -28.79 7.62 -18.18
CA ARG A 161 -29.22 6.32 -18.75
C ARG A 161 -29.73 5.38 -17.66
N ALA A 162 -29.03 5.31 -16.53
CA ALA A 162 -29.43 4.46 -15.40
C ALA A 162 -30.79 4.90 -14.83
N LEU A 163 -31.00 6.21 -14.67
CA LEU A 163 -32.29 6.77 -14.23
C LEU A 163 -33.43 6.55 -15.24
N ARG A 164 -33.11 6.38 -16.52
CA ARG A 164 -34.07 5.98 -17.57
C ARG A 164 -34.33 4.46 -17.62
N GLY A 165 -33.68 3.67 -16.74
CA GLY A 165 -33.78 2.22 -16.73
C GLY A 165 -33.08 1.53 -17.90
N GLU A 166 -32.09 2.21 -18.51
CA GLU A 166 -31.32 1.65 -19.61
C GLU A 166 -30.18 0.75 -19.13
N PHE A 167 -29.68 -0.08 -20.03
CA PHE A 167 -28.49 -0.90 -19.79
C PHE A 167 -27.24 -0.02 -19.71
N ILE A 168 -26.48 -0.16 -18.61
CA ILE A 168 -25.17 0.45 -18.43
C ILE A 168 -24.10 -0.58 -18.74
N GLU A 169 -23.18 -0.22 -19.63
CA GLU A 169 -22.11 -1.10 -20.06
C GLU A 169 -21.22 -1.50 -18.88
N PRO A 170 -20.94 -2.79 -18.67
CA PRO A 170 -20.05 -3.24 -17.62
C PRO A 170 -18.58 -2.95 -17.96
N GLY A 171 -17.76 -2.75 -16.94
CA GLY A 171 -16.31 -2.59 -17.10
C GLY A 171 -15.54 -3.07 -15.88
N PRO A 172 -14.24 -3.39 -16.00
CA PRO A 172 -13.44 -3.76 -14.84
C PRO A 172 -13.28 -2.56 -13.90
N GLY A 173 -13.34 -2.79 -12.59
CA GLY A 173 -12.83 -1.87 -11.59
C GLY A 173 -11.39 -2.24 -11.24
N ALA A 174 -10.45 -1.32 -11.46
CA ALA A 174 -9.03 -1.50 -11.15
C ALA A 174 -8.32 -0.14 -11.03
N ASP A 175 -6.98 -0.18 -10.92
CA ASP A 175 -6.11 1.00 -11.04
C ASP A 175 -5.73 1.21 -12.51
N ILE A 176 -5.72 2.46 -12.99
CA ILE A 176 -5.46 2.80 -14.39
C ILE A 176 -4.08 2.33 -14.87
N VAL A 177 -3.09 2.35 -13.96
CA VAL A 177 -1.73 1.90 -14.23
C VAL A 177 -1.69 0.38 -14.28
N GLN A 178 -2.48 -0.33 -13.48
CA GLN A 178 -2.51 -1.80 -13.59
C GLN A 178 -3.31 -2.27 -14.81
N ASN A 179 -4.44 -1.63 -15.09
CA ASN A 179 -5.34 -2.01 -16.17
C ASN A 179 -6.02 -0.80 -16.83
N PRO A 180 -5.48 -0.27 -17.94
CA PRO A 180 -6.10 0.85 -18.66
C PRO A 180 -7.50 0.56 -19.21
N ALA A 181 -7.91 -0.72 -19.31
CA ALA A 181 -9.24 -1.09 -19.76
C ALA A 181 -10.35 -0.69 -18.78
N ILE A 182 -10.04 -0.06 -17.64
CA ILE A 182 -11.01 0.63 -16.78
C ILE A 182 -11.61 1.89 -17.43
N LEU A 183 -10.97 2.42 -18.47
CA LEU A 183 -11.47 3.57 -19.21
C LEU A 183 -12.36 3.15 -20.40
N PRO A 184 -13.29 4.01 -20.84
CA PRO A 184 -13.67 5.28 -20.19
C PRO A 184 -14.48 5.04 -18.89
N THR A 185 -14.54 6.06 -18.03
CA THR A 185 -15.40 6.07 -16.82
C THR A 185 -16.88 6.19 -17.21
N GLY A 186 -17.81 6.04 -16.25
CA GLY A 186 -19.25 5.97 -16.53
C GLY A 186 -19.74 4.58 -16.93
N ARG A 187 -19.08 3.52 -16.46
CA ARG A 187 -19.46 2.12 -16.67
C ARG A 187 -19.88 1.45 -15.36
N ASN A 188 -20.64 0.37 -15.46
CA ASN A 188 -21.03 -0.44 -14.31
C ASN A 188 -19.86 -1.35 -13.91
N THR A 189 -19.10 -0.95 -12.90
CA THR A 189 -17.85 -1.61 -12.56
C THR A 189 -18.07 -3.01 -11.96
N HIS A 190 -17.20 -3.95 -12.31
CA HIS A 190 -17.15 -5.29 -11.72
C HIS A 190 -15.74 -5.65 -11.26
N ALA A 191 -15.65 -6.58 -10.30
CA ALA A 191 -14.38 -7.15 -9.84
C ALA A 191 -13.81 -8.15 -10.86
N VAL A 192 -12.97 -9.08 -10.40
CA VAL A 192 -12.34 -10.13 -11.21
C VAL A 192 -12.91 -11.51 -10.88
N ASN A 193 -12.68 -12.48 -11.76
CA ASN A 193 -13.05 -13.88 -11.50
C ASN A 193 -12.16 -14.46 -10.37
N PRO A 194 -12.72 -14.86 -9.22
CA PRO A 194 -11.92 -15.31 -8.07
C PRO A 194 -11.11 -16.58 -8.35
N TYR A 195 -11.52 -17.41 -9.32
CA TYR A 195 -10.77 -18.61 -9.73
C TYR A 195 -9.52 -18.29 -10.54
N THR A 196 -9.31 -17.05 -10.97
CA THR A 196 -8.12 -16.67 -11.75
C THR A 196 -6.98 -16.16 -10.87
N ILE A 197 -7.26 -15.96 -9.57
CA ILE A 197 -6.33 -15.39 -8.59
C ILE A 197 -5.56 -16.49 -7.84
N PRO A 198 -4.24 -16.31 -7.63
CA PRO A 198 -3.41 -15.25 -8.20
C PRO A 198 -3.16 -15.46 -9.71
N SER A 199 -2.99 -14.38 -10.47
CA SER A 199 -2.56 -14.46 -11.87
C SER A 199 -1.09 -14.92 -11.95
N THR A 200 -0.65 -15.37 -13.13
CA THR A 200 0.77 -15.76 -13.33
C THR A 200 1.70 -14.57 -13.11
N MET A 201 1.34 -13.40 -13.65
CA MET A 201 2.10 -12.16 -13.46
C MET A 201 2.16 -11.72 -11.99
N ALA A 202 1.05 -11.89 -11.25
CA ALA A 202 1.02 -11.61 -9.82
C ALA A 202 1.96 -12.54 -9.04
N PHE A 203 2.08 -13.81 -9.45
CA PHE A 203 3.00 -14.76 -8.84
C PHE A 203 4.47 -14.45 -9.14
N ASP A 204 4.79 -14.10 -10.39
CA ASP A 204 6.15 -13.72 -10.79
C ASP A 204 6.62 -12.46 -10.03
N ARG A 205 5.73 -11.47 -9.86
CA ARG A 205 6.02 -10.28 -9.06
C ARG A 205 6.17 -10.59 -7.58
N ALA A 206 5.32 -11.44 -7.03
CA ALA A 206 5.34 -11.81 -5.62
C ALA A 206 6.66 -12.45 -5.20
N GLU A 207 7.32 -13.22 -6.08
CA GLU A 207 8.66 -13.75 -5.82
C GLU A 207 9.68 -12.63 -5.50
N ALA A 208 9.69 -11.58 -6.32
CA ALA A 208 10.59 -10.45 -6.12
C ALA A 208 10.27 -9.69 -4.82
N VAL A 209 9.00 -9.38 -4.59
CA VAL A 209 8.54 -8.59 -3.43
C VAL A 209 8.73 -9.36 -2.12
N ALA A 210 8.27 -10.62 -2.04
CA ALA A 210 8.47 -11.47 -0.86
C ALA A 210 9.97 -11.75 -0.63
N GLY A 211 10.74 -11.94 -1.69
CA GLY A 211 12.20 -12.05 -1.60
C GLY A 211 12.87 -10.81 -1.03
N ASN A 212 12.44 -9.61 -1.44
CA ASN A 212 12.92 -8.34 -0.90
C ASN A 212 12.52 -8.15 0.57
N LEU A 213 11.32 -8.57 0.96
CA LEU A 213 10.85 -8.52 2.35
C LEU A 213 11.73 -9.37 3.26
N LEU A 214 12.00 -10.61 2.86
CA LEU A 214 12.89 -11.49 3.62
C LEU A 214 14.33 -10.99 3.65
N LYS A 215 14.85 -10.43 2.55
CA LYS A 215 16.19 -9.82 2.53
C LYS A 215 16.29 -8.62 3.48
N ARG A 216 15.27 -7.76 3.50
CA ARG A 216 15.22 -6.60 4.40
C ARG A 216 15.22 -7.05 5.85
N TYR A 217 14.34 -7.98 6.21
CA TYR A 217 14.29 -8.52 7.58
C TYR A 217 15.60 -9.19 7.97
N LEU A 218 16.19 -10.00 7.08
CA LEU A 218 17.46 -10.69 7.31
C LEU A 218 18.62 -9.71 7.53
N ALA A 219 18.67 -8.61 6.78
CA ALA A 219 19.68 -7.57 6.95
C ALA A 219 19.56 -6.84 8.31
N GLU A 220 18.35 -6.66 8.81
CA GLU A 220 18.09 -5.99 10.10
C GLU A 220 18.27 -6.92 11.30
N ASN A 221 17.93 -8.20 11.17
CA ASN A 221 17.84 -9.14 12.30
C ASN A 221 18.84 -10.30 12.25
N GLY A 222 19.59 -10.47 11.16
CA GLY A 222 20.58 -11.54 11.00
C GLY A 222 20.03 -12.96 10.80
N ARG A 223 18.69 -13.12 10.77
CA ARG A 223 17.99 -14.39 10.51
C ARG A 223 16.67 -14.16 9.77
N TYR A 224 16.09 -15.22 9.21
CA TYR A 224 14.73 -15.17 8.67
C TYR A 224 13.68 -15.00 9.80
N PRO A 225 12.54 -14.35 9.51
CA PRO A 225 11.43 -14.28 10.46
C PRO A 225 10.78 -15.67 10.60
N ARG A 226 10.45 -16.06 11.83
CA ARG A 226 9.78 -17.34 12.10
C ARG A 226 8.32 -17.31 11.67
N ALA A 227 7.65 -16.19 11.90
CA ALA A 227 6.31 -15.95 11.43
C ALA A 227 6.10 -14.50 10.97
N ILE A 228 5.31 -14.33 9.92
CA ILE A 228 4.86 -13.04 9.38
C ILE A 228 3.34 -12.98 9.43
N ALA A 229 2.77 -11.86 9.85
CA ALA A 229 1.35 -11.60 9.69
C ALA A 229 1.08 -10.75 8.45
N LEU A 230 0.21 -11.24 7.56
CA LEU A 230 -0.19 -10.57 6.33
C LEU A 230 -1.62 -10.06 6.44
N VAL A 231 -1.84 -8.83 5.97
CA VAL A 231 -3.17 -8.29 5.72
C VAL A 231 -3.51 -8.48 4.24
N LEU A 232 -4.61 -9.17 3.95
CA LEU A 232 -5.11 -9.39 2.59
C LEU A 232 -6.45 -8.67 2.41
N TRP A 233 -6.49 -7.70 1.50
CA TRP A 233 -7.69 -6.93 1.20
C TRP A 233 -8.36 -7.39 -0.09
N GLY A 234 -9.64 -7.06 -0.24
CA GLY A 234 -10.35 -7.37 -1.48
C GLY A 234 -9.84 -6.53 -2.64
N LEU A 235 -9.76 -5.20 -2.42
CA LEU A 235 -9.49 -4.23 -3.48
C LEU A 235 -8.07 -4.33 -4.06
N ASP A 236 -7.05 -4.53 -3.22
CA ASP A 236 -5.67 -4.71 -3.69
C ASP A 236 -5.55 -5.96 -4.56
N ASN A 237 -6.18 -7.07 -4.15
CA ASN A 237 -6.15 -8.33 -4.90
C ASN A 237 -6.99 -8.28 -6.18
N ILE A 238 -8.03 -7.42 -6.26
CA ILE A 238 -8.71 -7.12 -7.52
C ILE A 238 -7.78 -6.38 -8.47
N LYS A 239 -7.14 -5.29 -8.00
CA LYS A 239 -6.28 -4.41 -8.82
C LYS A 239 -5.01 -5.10 -9.30
N THR A 240 -4.37 -5.88 -8.42
CA THR A 240 -3.09 -6.58 -8.68
C THR A 240 -3.29 -8.00 -9.19
N GLN A 241 -4.55 -8.44 -9.37
CA GLN A 241 -4.89 -9.82 -9.75
C GLN A 241 -4.29 -10.88 -8.80
N GLY A 242 -4.25 -10.57 -7.50
CA GLY A 242 -3.90 -11.53 -6.46
C GLY A 242 -2.47 -11.50 -5.94
N GLU A 243 -1.76 -10.37 -6.05
CA GLU A 243 -0.35 -10.30 -5.62
C GLU A 243 -0.16 -10.60 -4.13
N GLY A 244 -1.06 -10.12 -3.25
CA GLY A 244 -1.01 -10.45 -1.83
C GLY A 244 -1.17 -11.95 -1.53
N VAL A 245 -2.08 -12.61 -2.25
CA VAL A 245 -2.26 -14.08 -2.19
C VAL A 245 -1.00 -14.80 -2.67
N ALA A 246 -0.41 -14.34 -3.77
CA ALA A 246 0.82 -14.91 -4.30
C ALA A 246 2.01 -14.72 -3.35
N GLN A 247 2.13 -13.57 -2.66
CA GLN A 247 3.15 -13.34 -1.64
C GLN A 247 3.00 -14.31 -0.47
N ALA A 248 1.77 -14.58 -0.02
CA ALA A 248 1.51 -15.59 1.01
C ALA A 248 1.98 -16.99 0.56
N PHE A 249 1.66 -17.38 -0.68
CA PHE A 249 2.14 -18.64 -1.26
C PHE A 249 3.66 -18.70 -1.34
N TRP A 250 4.30 -17.62 -1.81
CA TRP A 250 5.75 -17.58 -1.91
C TRP A 250 6.39 -17.72 -0.53
N LEU A 251 5.94 -16.98 0.48
CA LEU A 251 6.45 -17.08 1.87
C LEU A 251 6.33 -18.50 2.44
N LEU A 252 5.18 -19.16 2.24
CA LEU A 252 4.95 -20.58 2.60
C LEU A 252 5.80 -21.55 1.75
N GLY A 253 6.29 -21.11 0.59
CA GLY A 253 7.07 -21.91 -0.36
C GLY A 253 6.19 -22.84 -1.21
N VAL A 254 5.00 -22.39 -1.60
CA VAL A 254 4.12 -23.13 -2.51
C VAL A 254 3.90 -22.34 -3.79
N ARG A 255 3.49 -23.01 -4.87
CA ARG A 255 3.06 -22.35 -6.10
C ARG A 255 1.61 -22.74 -6.46
N PRO A 256 0.84 -21.82 -7.05
CA PRO A 256 -0.51 -22.10 -7.51
C PRO A 256 -0.48 -23.04 -8.71
N VAL A 257 -1.39 -24.02 -8.73
CA VAL A 257 -1.57 -24.95 -9.85
C VAL A 257 -2.91 -24.68 -10.52
N ARG A 258 -2.86 -24.54 -11.85
CA ARG A 258 -4.03 -24.26 -12.67
C ARG A 258 -4.59 -25.54 -13.29
N ASP A 259 -5.92 -25.62 -13.33
CA ASP A 259 -6.61 -26.69 -14.07
C ASP A 259 -6.67 -26.40 -15.58
N SER A 260 -7.29 -27.31 -16.34
CA SER A 260 -7.44 -27.17 -17.80
C SER A 260 -8.31 -25.98 -18.23
N LEU A 261 -9.06 -25.37 -17.30
CA LEU A 261 -9.86 -24.16 -17.52
C LEU A 261 -9.15 -22.90 -17.00
N ASN A 262 -7.85 -23.00 -16.73
CA ASN A 262 -7.01 -21.92 -16.20
C ASN A 262 -7.39 -21.43 -14.80
N ARG A 263 -8.19 -22.22 -14.05
CA ARG A 263 -8.61 -21.90 -12.68
C ARG A 263 -7.54 -22.36 -11.69
N VAL A 264 -7.22 -21.51 -10.72
CA VAL A 264 -6.35 -21.86 -9.61
C VAL A 264 -7.16 -22.62 -8.56
N THR A 265 -6.97 -23.93 -8.48
CA THR A 265 -7.73 -24.81 -7.57
C THR A 265 -6.83 -25.62 -6.63
N GLU A 266 -5.56 -25.72 -6.98
CA GLU A 266 -4.56 -26.54 -6.30
C GLU A 266 -3.31 -25.71 -5.99
N VAL A 267 -2.50 -26.20 -5.06
CA VAL A 267 -1.17 -25.67 -4.74
C VAL A 267 -0.21 -26.83 -4.62
N GLU A 268 1.04 -26.62 -5.03
CA GLU A 268 2.11 -27.60 -4.86
C GLU A 268 3.28 -26.98 -4.10
N ALA A 269 3.98 -27.81 -3.31
CA ALA A 269 5.13 -27.36 -2.56
C ALA A 269 6.34 -27.18 -3.48
N ILE A 270 6.99 -26.02 -3.39
CA ILE A 270 8.30 -25.77 -4.00
C ILE A 270 9.33 -26.56 -3.19
N PRO A 271 10.14 -27.46 -3.79
CA PRO A 271 11.18 -28.19 -3.07
C PRO A 271 12.17 -27.25 -2.38
N LEU A 272 12.70 -27.63 -1.21
CA LEU A 272 13.62 -26.78 -0.45
C LEU A 272 14.92 -26.48 -1.22
N GLU A 273 15.34 -27.37 -2.11
CA GLU A 273 16.50 -27.20 -3.00
C GLU A 273 16.31 -26.04 -3.99
N GLU A 274 15.06 -25.84 -4.43
CA GLU A 274 14.68 -24.70 -5.27
C GLU A 274 14.44 -23.45 -4.42
N LEU A 275 13.74 -23.61 -3.29
CA LEU A 275 13.35 -22.52 -2.39
C LEU A 275 14.55 -21.82 -1.73
N LYS A 276 15.61 -22.57 -1.40
CA LYS A 276 16.89 -22.08 -0.85
C LYS A 276 16.79 -21.24 0.43
N ARG A 277 15.69 -21.39 1.17
CA ARG A 277 15.45 -20.76 2.48
C ARG A 277 14.40 -21.55 3.25
N PRO A 278 14.21 -21.28 4.55
CA PRO A 278 13.11 -21.84 5.31
C PRO A 278 11.74 -21.41 4.77
N ARG A 279 10.73 -22.25 4.97
CA ARG A 279 9.33 -21.88 4.84
C ARG A 279 8.92 -21.06 6.05
N ILE A 280 8.35 -19.90 5.79
CA ILE A 280 7.94 -18.95 6.82
C ILE A 280 6.51 -19.29 7.27
N ASP A 281 6.22 -19.25 8.57
CA ASP A 281 4.84 -19.34 9.05
C ASP A 281 4.10 -18.04 8.73
N VAL A 282 2.88 -18.13 8.20
CA VAL A 282 2.15 -16.95 7.71
C VAL A 282 0.77 -16.92 8.36
N VAL A 283 0.52 -15.88 9.15
CA VAL A 283 -0.80 -15.58 9.72
C VAL A 283 -1.51 -14.60 8.79
N MET A 284 -2.55 -15.04 8.10
CA MET A 284 -3.27 -14.25 7.12
C MET A 284 -4.57 -13.72 7.72
N THR A 285 -4.71 -12.40 7.76
CA THR A 285 -5.97 -11.74 8.06
C THR A 285 -6.60 -11.22 6.79
N VAL A 286 -7.75 -11.79 6.41
CA VAL A 286 -8.50 -11.37 5.23
C VAL A 286 -9.59 -10.38 5.64
N SER A 287 -9.80 -9.33 4.84
CA SER A 287 -10.95 -8.43 5.06
C SER A 287 -12.28 -9.15 4.82
N GLY A 288 -13.38 -8.61 5.37
CA GLY A 288 -14.72 -9.18 5.11
C GLY A 288 -15.07 -9.16 3.62
N ILE A 289 -14.65 -8.10 2.91
CA ILE A 289 -14.80 -7.99 1.45
C ILE A 289 -14.00 -9.10 0.75
N PHE A 290 -12.77 -9.39 1.18
CA PHE A 290 -11.98 -10.48 0.61
C PHE A 290 -12.66 -11.84 0.84
N ARG A 291 -13.15 -12.10 2.06
CA ARG A 291 -13.90 -13.33 2.38
C ARG A 291 -15.08 -13.54 1.43
N ASP A 292 -15.84 -12.48 1.16
CA ASP A 292 -17.07 -12.55 0.37
C ASP A 292 -16.81 -12.67 -1.14
N LEU A 293 -15.76 -12.01 -1.66
CA LEU A 293 -15.42 -12.04 -3.09
C LEU A 293 -14.53 -13.23 -3.47
N PHE A 294 -13.65 -13.66 -2.56
CA PHE A 294 -12.58 -14.63 -2.82
C PHE A 294 -12.68 -15.87 -1.95
N SER A 295 -13.89 -16.32 -1.62
CA SER A 295 -14.08 -17.53 -0.80
C SER A 295 -13.32 -18.77 -1.32
N PRO A 296 -13.26 -19.06 -2.64
CA PRO A 296 -12.41 -20.15 -3.16
C PRO A 296 -10.92 -19.95 -2.84
N THR A 297 -10.43 -18.71 -2.91
CA THR A 297 -9.04 -18.35 -2.60
C THR A 297 -8.74 -18.46 -1.11
N VAL A 298 -9.69 -18.11 -0.23
CA VAL A 298 -9.58 -18.33 1.23
C VAL A 298 -9.36 -19.82 1.53
N LEU A 299 -10.11 -20.72 0.88
CA LEU A 299 -9.92 -22.16 1.02
C LEU A 299 -8.57 -22.63 0.45
N LEU A 300 -8.09 -21.99 -0.61
CA LEU A 300 -6.79 -22.28 -1.21
C LEU A 300 -5.62 -21.87 -0.28
N LEU A 301 -5.75 -20.76 0.45
CA LEU A 301 -4.79 -20.33 1.46
C LEU A 301 -4.69 -21.33 2.62
N ASP A 302 -5.82 -21.78 3.16
CA ASP A 302 -5.84 -22.83 4.19
C ASP A 302 -5.25 -24.15 3.68
N LYS A 303 -5.56 -24.50 2.41
CA LYS A 303 -4.98 -25.69 1.76
C LYS A 303 -3.45 -25.61 1.67
N ALA A 304 -2.89 -24.45 1.34
CA ALA A 304 -1.44 -24.23 1.32
C ALA A 304 -0.82 -24.42 2.71
N VAL A 305 -1.42 -23.84 3.75
CA VAL A 305 -0.96 -23.98 5.14
C VAL A 305 -0.96 -25.46 5.55
N ARG A 306 -2.06 -26.18 5.30
CA ARG A 306 -2.18 -27.60 5.64
C ARG A 306 -1.19 -28.48 4.87
N LEU A 307 -0.96 -28.18 3.58
CA LEU A 307 0.04 -28.87 2.77
C LEU A 307 1.42 -28.72 3.41
N VAL A 308 1.84 -27.49 3.67
CA VAL A 308 3.18 -27.17 4.20
C VAL A 308 3.40 -27.74 5.60
N ALA A 309 2.39 -27.68 6.47
CA ALA A 309 2.49 -28.24 7.83
C ALA A 309 2.71 -29.77 7.83
N ARG A 310 2.25 -30.47 6.79
CA ARG A 310 2.35 -31.94 6.65
C ARG A 310 3.63 -32.43 5.97
N LEU A 311 4.39 -31.55 5.31
CA LEU A 311 5.64 -31.93 4.64
C LEU A 311 6.61 -32.54 5.63
N ASP A 312 7.31 -33.61 5.22
CA ASP A 312 8.33 -34.25 6.06
C ASP A 312 9.67 -33.50 5.92
N GLU A 313 9.71 -32.31 6.51
CA GLU A 313 10.87 -31.41 6.45
C GLU A 313 11.41 -31.11 7.87
N PRO A 314 12.71 -30.80 8.01
CA PRO A 314 13.29 -30.38 9.28
C PRO A 314 12.60 -29.11 9.83
N PRO A 315 12.27 -29.05 11.14
CA PRO A 315 11.63 -27.86 11.75
C PRO A 315 12.38 -26.54 11.57
N GLU A 316 13.71 -26.60 11.42
CA GLU A 316 14.54 -25.40 11.17
C GLU A 316 14.43 -24.84 9.73
N MET A 317 13.91 -25.65 8.81
CA MET A 317 13.64 -25.27 7.41
C MET A 317 12.14 -25.11 7.11
N ASN A 318 11.27 -25.42 8.07
CA ASN A 318 9.83 -25.26 7.96
C ASN A 318 9.25 -24.77 9.28
N TYR A 319 9.19 -23.45 9.44
CA TYR A 319 8.75 -22.81 10.69
C TYR A 319 7.26 -23.05 10.97
N LEU A 320 6.43 -23.13 9.92
CA LEU A 320 5.02 -23.49 10.09
C LEU A 320 4.89 -24.89 10.70
N ARG A 321 5.58 -25.89 10.15
CA ARG A 321 5.59 -27.25 10.71
C ARG A 321 6.12 -27.27 12.13
N ARG A 322 7.22 -26.55 12.40
CA ARG A 322 7.78 -26.42 13.75
C ARG A 322 6.72 -25.95 14.74
N HIS A 323 6.04 -24.84 14.46
CA HIS A 323 5.04 -24.28 15.36
C HIS A 323 3.83 -25.21 15.54
N VAL A 324 3.40 -25.89 14.47
CA VAL A 324 2.30 -26.88 14.55
C VAL A 324 2.69 -28.09 15.40
N LEU A 325 3.92 -28.62 15.24
CA LEU A 325 4.42 -29.73 16.04
C LEU A 325 4.58 -29.37 17.52
N GLU A 326 5.05 -28.17 17.83
CA GLU A 326 5.16 -27.66 19.20
C GLU A 326 3.77 -27.54 19.87
N GLN A 327 2.71 -27.23 19.11
CA GLN A 327 1.34 -27.17 19.63
C GLN A 327 0.70 -28.55 19.82
N VAL A 328 0.83 -29.43 18.82
CA VAL A 328 0.24 -30.77 18.87
C VAL A 328 0.99 -31.68 19.83
N GLY A 329 2.33 -31.63 19.85
CA GLY A 329 3.18 -32.51 20.66
C GLY A 329 3.10 -32.27 22.17
N ASN A 330 2.53 -31.14 22.60
CA ASN A 330 2.26 -30.85 24.01
C ASN A 330 0.84 -31.29 24.46
N ASP A 331 0.10 -32.04 23.62
CA ASP A 331 -1.34 -32.37 23.80
C ASP A 331 -2.24 -31.13 23.99
N VAL A 332 -1.77 -29.95 23.58
CA VAL A 332 -2.45 -28.67 23.80
C VAL A 332 -3.62 -28.47 22.83
N CYS A 333 -3.51 -28.94 21.59
CA CYS A 333 -4.58 -28.78 20.60
C CYS A 333 -4.56 -29.83 19.48
N ARG A 334 -5.69 -29.97 18.79
CA ARG A 334 -5.81 -30.84 17.61
C ARG A 334 -5.06 -30.23 16.44
N PHE A 335 -4.61 -31.07 15.49
CA PHE A 335 -3.96 -30.60 14.26
C PHE A 335 -4.78 -29.53 13.53
N ASP A 336 -6.11 -29.70 13.45
CA ASP A 336 -6.99 -28.74 12.77
C ASP A 336 -7.02 -27.35 13.40
N ASP A 337 -6.79 -27.27 14.71
CA ASP A 337 -6.71 -26.01 15.46
C ASP A 337 -5.29 -25.42 15.34
N ALA A 338 -4.26 -26.27 15.40
CA ALA A 338 -2.86 -25.86 15.29
C ALA A 338 -2.52 -25.19 13.94
N VAL A 339 -3.17 -25.63 12.86
CA VAL A 339 -2.97 -25.07 11.50
C VAL A 339 -3.85 -23.85 11.18
N ALA A 340 -4.65 -23.36 12.12
CA ALA A 340 -5.48 -22.18 11.89
C ALA A 340 -4.58 -20.95 11.63
N ARG A 341 -4.59 -20.46 10.39
CA ARG A 341 -3.79 -19.32 9.92
C ARG A 341 -4.56 -18.32 9.07
N VAL A 342 -5.76 -18.66 8.61
CA VAL A 342 -6.59 -17.77 7.78
C VAL A 342 -7.76 -17.28 8.63
N PHE A 343 -7.74 -16.00 8.95
CA PHE A 343 -8.66 -15.36 9.89
C PHE A 343 -9.41 -14.21 9.23
N SER A 344 -10.67 -14.00 9.60
CA SER A 344 -11.48 -12.87 9.15
C SER A 344 -12.51 -12.47 10.21
N ASN A 345 -13.41 -11.57 9.83
CA ASN A 345 -14.61 -11.28 10.59
C ASN A 345 -15.58 -12.46 10.60
N ALA A 346 -16.46 -12.49 11.61
CA ALA A 346 -17.66 -13.34 11.56
C ALA A 346 -18.45 -13.10 10.26
N PRO A 347 -19.16 -14.11 9.72
CA PRO A 347 -19.99 -13.93 8.53
C PRO A 347 -20.94 -12.73 8.67
N GLY A 348 -21.07 -11.93 7.61
CA GLY A 348 -21.88 -10.70 7.61
C GLY A 348 -21.27 -9.49 8.35
N ASN A 349 -20.11 -9.64 8.98
CA ASN A 349 -19.40 -8.55 9.67
C ASN A 349 -18.16 -8.11 8.86
N TYR A 350 -17.79 -6.83 9.03
CA TYR A 350 -16.68 -6.17 8.32
C TYR A 350 -15.91 -5.25 9.27
N GLY A 351 -14.64 -5.00 8.97
CA GLY A 351 -13.79 -4.08 9.73
C GLY A 351 -13.40 -4.58 11.12
N THR A 352 -12.39 -3.96 11.71
CA THR A 352 -11.85 -4.27 13.04
C THR A 352 -12.40 -3.31 14.10
N ASN A 353 -13.17 -2.28 13.70
CA ASN A 353 -13.63 -1.17 14.54
C ASN A 353 -12.50 -0.38 15.24
N VAL A 354 -11.23 -0.69 14.97
CA VAL A 354 -10.09 0.06 15.51
C VAL A 354 -10.13 1.49 14.95
N ASN A 355 -10.47 1.66 13.68
CA ASN A 355 -10.72 2.98 13.09
C ASN A 355 -11.77 3.77 13.85
N PHE A 356 -12.95 3.21 14.11
CA PHE A 356 -14.00 3.93 14.83
C PHE A 356 -13.58 4.27 16.26
N MET A 357 -12.91 3.35 16.96
CA MET A 357 -12.34 3.68 18.29
C MET A 357 -11.41 4.89 18.19
N VAL A 358 -10.49 4.89 17.23
CA VAL A 358 -9.52 5.97 16.96
C VAL A 358 -10.21 7.29 16.62
N THR A 359 -11.12 7.27 15.65
CA THR A 359 -11.83 8.44 15.15
C THR A 359 -12.65 9.10 16.26
N ASP A 360 -13.34 8.30 17.08
CA ASP A 360 -14.23 8.78 18.15
C ASP A 360 -13.50 9.01 19.50
N SER A 361 -12.19 8.81 19.55
CA SER A 361 -11.37 9.00 20.78
C SER A 361 -11.80 8.08 21.96
N GLN A 362 -12.42 6.94 21.69
CA GLN A 362 -13.08 6.06 22.68
C GLN A 362 -12.17 4.96 23.26
N TRP A 363 -10.92 5.25 23.59
CA TRP A 363 -10.04 4.33 24.32
C TRP A 363 -9.16 5.06 25.34
N GLU A 364 -8.83 4.37 26.42
CA GLU A 364 -7.91 4.86 27.45
C GLU A 364 -6.53 4.20 27.36
N ARG A 365 -6.47 2.92 26.99
CA ARG A 365 -5.24 2.13 26.90
C ARG A 365 -5.07 1.51 25.53
N ASP A 366 -3.87 1.58 24.98
CA ASP A 366 -3.56 1.13 23.62
C ASP A 366 -3.73 -0.38 23.44
N GLU A 367 -3.56 -1.19 24.48
CA GLU A 367 -3.79 -2.65 24.40
C GLU A 367 -5.23 -3.00 24.01
N THR A 368 -6.17 -2.10 24.34
CA THR A 368 -7.60 -2.26 24.00
C THR A 368 -7.80 -2.32 22.49
N LEU A 369 -6.99 -1.59 21.71
CA LEU A 369 -7.08 -1.59 20.24
C LEU A 369 -6.65 -2.95 19.67
N GLY A 370 -5.58 -3.54 20.19
CA GLY A 370 -5.12 -4.88 19.81
C GLY A 370 -6.12 -5.97 20.19
N ASP A 371 -6.74 -5.87 21.36
CA ASP A 371 -7.77 -6.82 21.80
C ASP A 371 -9.09 -6.68 21.03
N LEU A 372 -9.48 -5.47 20.66
CA LEU A 372 -10.63 -5.25 19.78
C LEU A 372 -10.38 -5.88 18.40
N PHE A 373 -9.18 -5.68 17.84
CA PHE A 373 -8.80 -6.29 16.57
C PHE A 373 -9.02 -7.80 16.62
N VAL A 374 -8.46 -8.50 17.61
CA VAL A 374 -8.63 -9.94 17.75
C VAL A 374 -10.09 -10.33 17.97
N THR A 375 -10.81 -9.63 18.84
CA THR A 375 -12.23 -9.91 19.10
C THR A 375 -13.04 -9.93 17.79
N ARG A 376 -12.75 -9.00 16.88
CA ARG A 376 -13.47 -8.90 15.60
C ARG A 376 -12.91 -9.75 14.49
N LYS A 377 -11.65 -10.19 14.58
CA LYS A 377 -10.92 -10.93 13.53
C LYS A 377 -10.62 -12.39 13.86
N CYS A 378 -10.93 -12.88 15.04
CA CYS A 378 -10.59 -14.24 15.47
C CYS A 378 -11.42 -15.36 14.85
N PHE A 379 -12.09 -15.14 13.72
CA PHE A 379 -12.90 -16.16 13.08
C PHE A 379 -12.09 -16.87 12.00
N ALA A 380 -11.81 -18.16 12.19
CA ALA A 380 -11.04 -18.98 11.28
C ALA A 380 -11.86 -19.44 10.07
N TYR A 381 -11.21 -19.50 8.92
CA TYR A 381 -11.77 -19.98 7.65
C TYR A 381 -10.87 -21.05 7.03
N GLY A 382 -11.46 -22.05 6.38
CA GLY A 382 -10.72 -23.14 5.75
C GLY A 382 -11.53 -24.41 5.61
N ARG A 383 -10.86 -25.57 5.68
CA ARG A 383 -11.49 -26.89 5.81
C ARG A 383 -10.93 -27.63 7.02
N ASP A 384 -11.70 -28.52 7.64
CA ASP A 384 -11.16 -29.41 8.66
C ASP A 384 -10.43 -30.63 8.03
N SER A 385 -9.89 -31.51 8.87
CA SER A 385 -9.21 -32.74 8.45
C SER A 385 -10.12 -33.74 7.72
N GLN A 386 -11.44 -33.61 7.85
CA GLN A 386 -12.45 -34.41 7.15
C GLN A 386 -12.87 -33.76 5.81
N GLY A 387 -12.37 -32.55 5.52
CA GLY A 387 -12.68 -31.80 4.32
C GLY A 387 -13.95 -30.94 4.43
N CYS A 388 -14.59 -30.87 5.60
CA CYS A 388 -15.75 -30.03 5.84
C CYS A 388 -15.34 -28.55 5.89
N ALA A 389 -16.14 -27.66 5.28
CA ALA A 389 -15.85 -26.24 5.29
C ALA A 389 -15.97 -25.67 6.72
N VAL A 390 -14.98 -24.88 7.12
CA VAL A 390 -14.99 -24.07 8.34
C VAL A 390 -15.22 -22.64 7.91
N GLU A 391 -16.40 -22.10 8.21
CA GLU A 391 -16.82 -20.77 7.79
C GLU A 391 -17.09 -19.90 9.02
N GLY A 392 -16.06 -19.16 9.43
CA GLY A 392 -16.20 -18.20 10.53
C GLY A 392 -16.35 -18.86 11.90
N ARG A 393 -15.59 -19.92 12.18
CA ARG A 393 -15.50 -20.49 13.53
C ARG A 393 -14.71 -19.55 14.42
N GLU A 394 -15.27 -19.15 15.56
CA GLU A 394 -14.52 -18.39 16.57
C GLU A 394 -13.32 -19.22 17.07
N ALA A 395 -12.12 -18.66 16.91
CA ALA A 395 -10.83 -19.32 17.12
C ALA A 395 -9.84 -18.34 17.79
N ARG A 396 -10.30 -17.68 18.86
CA ARG A 396 -9.53 -16.66 19.60
C ARG A 396 -8.22 -17.21 20.17
N ALA A 397 -8.27 -18.38 20.79
CA ALA A 397 -7.09 -18.99 21.40
C ALA A 397 -6.02 -19.33 20.33
N GLU A 398 -6.46 -19.85 19.18
CA GLU A 398 -5.60 -20.17 18.05
C GLU A 398 -4.98 -18.92 17.44
N MET A 399 -5.77 -17.84 17.28
CA MET A 399 -5.27 -16.55 16.83
C MET A 399 -4.26 -15.96 17.82
N ASP A 400 -4.56 -15.96 19.13
CA ASP A 400 -3.67 -15.44 20.16
C ASP A 400 -2.31 -16.16 20.14
N GLN A 401 -2.32 -17.49 20.03
CA GLN A 401 -1.10 -18.29 19.93
C GLN A 401 -0.33 -18.04 18.63
N ALA A 402 -1.02 -17.89 17.50
CA ALA A 402 -0.38 -17.61 16.21
C ALA A 402 0.29 -16.23 16.23
N LEU A 403 -0.43 -15.20 16.69
CA LEU A 403 0.08 -13.83 16.79
C LEU A 403 1.23 -13.68 17.78
N GLY A 404 1.25 -14.46 18.88
CA GLY A 404 2.34 -14.45 19.85
C GLY A 404 3.71 -14.89 19.31
N ARG A 405 3.77 -15.42 18.08
CA ARG A 405 5.01 -15.83 17.40
C ARG A 405 5.39 -14.92 16.23
N VAL A 406 4.53 -13.97 15.86
CA VAL A 406 4.74 -13.08 14.71
C VAL A 406 5.88 -12.11 15.01
N GLU A 407 6.81 -11.98 14.08
CA GLU A 407 7.99 -11.11 14.23
C GLU A 407 7.97 -9.94 13.24
N ALA A 408 7.18 -10.05 12.19
CA ALA A 408 6.93 -8.97 11.24
C ALA A 408 5.47 -8.95 10.77
N THR A 409 4.95 -7.76 10.54
CA THR A 409 3.62 -7.52 9.94
C THR A 409 3.79 -6.84 8.60
N TYR A 410 2.87 -7.12 7.68
CA TYR A 410 3.02 -6.65 6.30
C TYR A 410 1.69 -6.43 5.59
N GLN A 411 1.62 -5.36 4.79
CA GLN A 411 0.52 -5.05 3.89
C GLN A 411 1.03 -4.40 2.58
N ASN A 412 0.34 -4.66 1.47
CA ASN A 412 0.60 -4.00 0.19
C ASN A 412 -0.13 -2.65 0.11
N ILE A 413 0.51 -1.65 -0.49
CA ILE A 413 -0.13 -0.45 -1.01
C ILE A 413 -0.46 -0.70 -2.49
N ASP A 414 -1.73 -0.56 -2.86
CA ASP A 414 -2.27 -1.04 -4.14
C ASP A 414 -2.40 0.03 -5.23
N THR A 415 -2.25 1.30 -4.89
CA THR A 415 -2.40 2.42 -5.83
C THR A 415 -1.59 3.64 -5.38
N PHE A 416 -1.34 4.56 -6.31
CA PHE A 416 -0.69 5.84 -6.02
C PHE A 416 -1.69 6.87 -5.47
N GLU A 417 -2.98 6.67 -5.74
CA GLU A 417 -4.06 7.58 -5.34
C GLU A 417 -4.32 7.47 -3.84
N ILE A 418 -4.50 6.24 -3.37
CA ILE A 418 -4.83 5.89 -1.98
C ILE A 418 -3.60 5.31 -1.29
N GLY A 419 -2.96 6.14 -0.47
CA GLY A 419 -1.87 5.78 0.43
C GLY A 419 -2.36 5.46 1.84
N ILE A 420 -1.40 5.29 2.75
CA ILE A 420 -1.63 4.86 4.13
C ILE A 420 -2.24 5.94 5.03
N THR A 421 -2.20 7.20 4.60
CA THR A 421 -2.81 8.34 5.29
C THR A 421 -4.09 8.84 4.61
N ASP A 422 -4.41 8.36 3.40
CA ASP A 422 -5.63 8.76 2.69
C ASP A 422 -6.88 8.02 3.21
N VAL A 423 -6.72 6.82 3.77
CA VAL A 423 -7.82 6.03 4.34
C VAL A 423 -7.45 5.46 5.70
N ASP A 424 -8.46 5.34 6.56
CA ASP A 424 -8.36 4.79 7.91
C ASP A 424 -8.10 3.28 7.95
N HIS A 425 -8.49 2.58 6.88
CA HIS A 425 -8.45 1.13 6.85
C HIS A 425 -7.01 0.59 7.00
N TYR A 426 -5.96 1.28 6.55
CA TYR A 426 -4.60 0.75 6.71
C TYR A 426 -4.18 0.67 8.19
N PHE A 427 -4.40 1.72 8.99
CA PHE A 427 -4.09 1.65 10.42
C PHE A 427 -5.11 0.75 11.15
N GLU A 428 -6.36 0.69 10.68
CA GLU A 428 -7.38 -0.23 11.19
C GLU A 428 -6.91 -1.70 11.11
N TYR A 429 -6.29 -2.08 10.00
CA TYR A 429 -5.87 -3.45 9.72
C TYR A 429 -4.40 -3.71 10.07
N LEU A 430 -3.44 -3.09 9.38
CA LEU A 430 -2.00 -3.30 9.63
C LEU A 430 -1.59 -2.74 10.98
N GLY A 431 -2.09 -1.57 11.35
CA GLY A 431 -1.88 -1.03 12.69
C GLY A 431 -2.53 -1.94 13.75
N GLY A 432 -3.82 -2.25 13.58
CA GLY A 432 -4.57 -3.11 14.51
C GLY A 432 -3.93 -4.48 14.74
N ILE A 433 -3.48 -5.17 13.68
CA ILE A 433 -2.78 -6.45 13.82
C ILE A 433 -1.40 -6.28 14.46
N SER A 434 -0.69 -5.19 14.17
CA SER A 434 0.62 -4.92 14.77
C SER A 434 0.50 -4.69 16.27
N LYS A 435 -0.50 -3.91 16.71
CA LYS A 435 -0.83 -3.75 18.12
C LYS A 435 -1.24 -5.08 18.75
N ALA A 436 -2.05 -5.89 18.07
CA ALA A 436 -2.45 -7.20 18.55
C ALA A 436 -1.24 -8.14 18.75
N VAL A 437 -0.30 -8.16 17.80
CA VAL A 437 0.97 -8.90 17.90
C VAL A 437 1.80 -8.37 19.05
N GLU A 438 2.00 -7.06 19.15
CA GLU A 438 2.77 -6.42 20.23
C GLU A 438 2.26 -6.83 21.62
N THR A 439 0.94 -6.79 21.84
CA THR A 439 0.32 -7.20 23.11
C THR A 439 0.55 -8.68 23.43
N ARG A 440 0.63 -9.56 22.42
CA ARG A 440 0.72 -11.03 22.63
C ARG A 440 2.15 -11.54 22.68
N ALA A 441 3.00 -11.01 21.80
CA ALA A 441 4.42 -11.31 21.73
C ALA A 441 5.25 -10.53 22.76
N GLN A 442 4.66 -9.49 23.38
CA GLN A 442 5.33 -8.57 24.32
C GLN A 442 6.51 -7.80 23.69
N VAL A 443 6.59 -7.80 22.35
CA VAL A 443 7.62 -7.17 21.55
C VAL A 443 6.94 -6.61 20.30
N ARG A 444 7.22 -5.34 19.96
CA ARG A 444 6.73 -4.71 18.74
C ARG A 444 7.28 -5.43 17.50
N PRO A 445 6.44 -5.91 16.57
CA PRO A 445 6.92 -6.54 15.35
C PRO A 445 7.57 -5.52 14.41
N SER A 446 8.42 -5.99 13.49
CA SER A 446 8.84 -5.14 12.37
C SER A 446 7.68 -4.94 11.39
N ILE A 447 7.31 -3.70 11.10
CA ILE A 447 6.13 -3.38 10.27
C ILE A 447 6.62 -2.92 8.90
N TYR A 448 6.25 -3.66 7.85
CA TYR A 448 6.69 -3.37 6.49
C TYR A 448 5.53 -3.16 5.52
N LEU A 449 5.79 -2.36 4.49
CA LEU A 449 4.88 -2.19 3.37
C LEU A 449 5.64 -2.29 2.05
N SER A 450 4.96 -2.74 1.02
CA SER A 450 5.43 -2.63 -0.37
C SER A 450 4.49 -1.77 -1.19
N ASP A 451 5.03 -1.03 -2.13
CA ASP A 451 4.23 -0.32 -3.13
C ASP A 451 4.12 -1.17 -4.40
N SER A 452 2.89 -1.56 -4.74
CA SER A 452 2.60 -2.41 -5.91
C SER A 452 2.79 -1.67 -7.24
N LEU A 453 3.01 -0.36 -7.22
CA LEU A 453 3.37 0.47 -8.36
C LEU A 453 4.87 0.80 -8.39
N SER A 454 5.67 0.24 -7.48
CA SER A 454 7.12 0.37 -7.54
C SER A 454 7.73 -0.74 -8.39
N ARG A 455 8.41 -0.39 -9.48
CA ARG A 455 9.10 -1.36 -10.35
C ARG A 455 10.18 -2.18 -9.65
N ASP A 456 10.83 -1.59 -8.65
CA ASP A 456 11.89 -2.26 -7.89
C ASP A 456 11.37 -3.17 -6.76
N GLY A 457 10.04 -3.22 -6.54
CA GLY A 457 9.42 -4.01 -5.48
C GLY A 457 9.94 -3.63 -4.10
N ARG A 458 10.19 -2.34 -3.86
CA ARG A 458 10.80 -1.82 -2.64
C ARG A 458 9.93 -2.10 -1.41
N ILE A 459 10.59 -2.59 -0.37
CA ILE A 459 10.04 -2.79 0.96
C ILE A 459 10.48 -1.63 1.85
N ARG A 460 9.52 -0.94 2.45
CA ARG A 460 9.76 0.15 3.40
C ARG A 460 9.27 -0.25 4.77
N SER A 461 9.88 0.30 5.80
CA SER A 461 9.26 0.27 7.13
C SER A 461 8.00 1.15 7.15
N LEU A 462 7.14 0.97 8.14
CA LEU A 462 5.99 1.84 8.33
C LEU A 462 6.43 3.30 8.55
N GLU A 463 7.45 3.53 9.37
CA GLU A 463 7.97 4.88 9.66
C GLU A 463 8.55 5.54 8.40
N GLU A 464 9.27 4.80 7.55
CA GLU A 464 9.76 5.29 6.26
C GLU A 464 8.59 5.72 5.36
N THR A 465 7.50 4.94 5.36
CA THR A 465 6.31 5.19 4.54
C THR A 465 5.50 6.38 5.06
N VAL A 466 5.28 6.48 6.37
CA VAL A 466 4.62 7.62 7.02
C VAL A 466 5.38 8.92 6.72
N ARG A 467 6.71 8.95 6.90
CA ARG A 467 7.53 10.12 6.57
C ARG A 467 7.42 10.50 5.09
N LEU A 468 7.43 9.51 4.20
CA LEU A 468 7.30 9.74 2.77
C LEU A 468 5.92 10.33 2.43
N GLU A 469 4.84 9.84 3.03
CA GLU A 469 3.51 10.39 2.82
C GLU A 469 3.32 11.77 3.41
N SER A 470 3.83 12.04 4.62
CA SER A 470 3.78 13.38 5.20
C SER A 470 4.50 14.39 4.32
N ARG A 471 5.67 14.05 3.75
CA ARG A 471 6.41 14.95 2.84
C ARG A 471 5.78 15.08 1.45
N ALA A 472 5.25 14.00 0.90
CA ALA A 472 4.70 13.99 -0.45
C ALA A 472 3.27 14.53 -0.50
N LYS A 473 2.47 14.39 0.58
CA LYS A 473 1.06 14.80 0.64
C LYS A 473 0.80 15.83 1.73
N THR A 474 0.62 15.42 2.98
CA THR A 474 0.09 16.28 4.06
C THR A 474 0.81 17.62 4.20
N LEU A 475 2.14 17.64 4.13
CA LEU A 475 2.98 18.84 4.26
C LEU A 475 3.51 19.35 2.91
N ASN A 476 3.02 18.82 1.79
CA ASN A 476 3.39 19.26 0.46
C ASN A 476 2.45 20.39 -0.01
N PRO A 477 2.97 21.60 -0.28
CA PRO A 477 2.17 22.70 -0.80
C PRO A 477 1.41 22.36 -2.07
N LYS A 478 1.99 21.56 -2.97
CA LYS A 478 1.31 21.14 -4.20
C LYS A 478 0.04 20.33 -3.90
N TRP A 479 0.05 19.53 -2.83
CA TRP A 479 -1.06 18.70 -2.43
C TRP A 479 -2.11 19.49 -1.66
N TYR A 480 -1.74 20.12 -0.53
CA TYR A 480 -2.75 20.78 0.30
C TYR A 480 -3.36 22.01 -0.40
N GLU A 481 -2.60 22.77 -1.21
CA GLU A 481 -3.19 23.84 -2.03
C GLU A 481 -4.12 23.28 -3.11
N GLY A 482 -3.76 22.12 -3.66
CA GLY A 482 -4.61 21.35 -4.55
C GLY A 482 -5.96 21.02 -3.93
N MET A 483 -5.95 20.46 -2.72
CA MET A 483 -7.16 20.16 -1.96
C MET A 483 -7.96 21.42 -1.63
N LEU A 484 -7.32 22.48 -1.15
CA LEU A 484 -8.00 23.72 -0.74
C LEU A 484 -8.72 24.44 -1.89
N LYS A 485 -8.40 24.15 -3.16
CA LYS A 485 -9.22 24.62 -4.31
C LYS A 485 -10.65 24.07 -4.28
N HIS A 486 -10.88 22.95 -3.59
CA HIS A 486 -12.19 22.32 -3.43
C HIS A 486 -12.92 22.74 -2.14
N GLY A 487 -12.44 23.81 -1.48
CA GLY A 487 -13.12 24.46 -0.37
C GLY A 487 -13.42 23.51 0.79
N PHE A 488 -14.70 23.38 1.14
CA PHE A 488 -15.15 22.60 2.30
C PHE A 488 -14.61 21.17 2.31
N ARG A 489 -14.69 20.46 1.18
CA ARG A 489 -14.22 19.07 1.08
C ARG A 489 -12.70 19.01 1.11
N GLY A 490 -12.01 20.00 0.55
CA GLY A 490 -10.56 20.09 0.60
C GLY A 490 -9.99 20.13 2.02
N VAL A 491 -10.60 20.94 2.90
CA VAL A 491 -10.20 20.98 4.31
C VAL A 491 -10.50 19.65 5.03
N ALA A 492 -11.61 18.99 4.66
CA ALA A 492 -11.94 17.68 5.23
C ALA A 492 -10.92 16.60 4.84
N GLU A 493 -10.35 16.63 3.65
CA GLU A 493 -9.28 15.69 3.26
C GLU A 493 -7.98 15.96 4.04
N ILE A 494 -7.60 17.24 4.25
CA ILE A 494 -6.44 17.60 5.07
C ILE A 494 -6.63 17.09 6.51
N GLU A 495 -7.80 17.32 7.09
CA GLU A 495 -8.14 16.83 8.43
C GLU A 495 -8.11 15.30 8.49
N SER A 496 -8.67 14.61 7.50
CA SER A 496 -8.67 13.14 7.44
C SER A 496 -7.25 12.59 7.39
N HIS A 497 -6.34 13.21 6.62
CA HIS A 497 -4.92 12.82 6.60
C HIS A 497 -4.26 12.97 7.97
N VAL A 498 -4.55 14.04 8.72
CA VAL A 498 -4.04 14.23 10.08
C VAL A 498 -4.62 13.19 11.04
N SER A 499 -5.92 12.93 10.98
CA SER A 499 -6.60 11.92 11.78
C SER A 499 -6.11 10.49 11.50
N ASN A 500 -5.85 10.15 10.23
CA ASN A 500 -5.28 8.85 9.85
C ASN A 500 -3.81 8.74 10.27
N THR A 501 -3.04 9.82 10.18
CA THR A 501 -1.67 9.88 10.73
C THR A 501 -1.67 9.61 12.23
N PHE A 502 -2.59 10.23 12.97
CA PHE A 502 -2.77 9.96 14.38
C PHE A 502 -3.14 8.49 14.68
N GLY A 503 -3.96 7.86 13.83
CA GLY A 503 -4.26 6.43 13.93
C GLY A 503 -3.03 5.54 13.86
N TRP A 504 -1.99 5.92 13.10
CA TRP A 504 -0.72 5.21 13.09
C TRP A 504 0.09 5.36 14.37
N SER A 505 -0.05 6.46 15.11
CA SER A 505 0.54 6.57 16.45
C SER A 505 -0.16 5.61 17.42
N ALA A 506 -1.49 5.65 17.46
CA ALA A 506 -2.29 4.82 18.36
C ALA A 506 -2.08 3.31 18.13
N THR A 507 -1.92 2.90 16.88
CA THR A 507 -1.86 1.47 16.53
C THR A 507 -0.45 0.92 16.35
N ALA A 508 0.55 1.77 16.08
CA ALA A 508 1.87 1.29 15.70
C ALA A 508 3.04 2.13 16.24
N ASP A 509 2.79 3.25 16.93
CA ASP A 509 3.83 4.18 17.40
C ASP A 509 4.85 4.53 16.30
N ALA A 510 4.34 4.90 15.12
CA ALA A 510 5.13 5.00 13.89
C ALA A 510 5.27 6.43 13.33
N VAL A 511 4.78 7.44 14.04
CA VAL A 511 4.78 8.84 13.60
C VAL A 511 5.85 9.60 14.37
N ASP A 512 6.77 10.25 13.66
CA ASP A 512 7.76 11.11 14.31
C ASP A 512 7.13 12.44 14.77
N ASP A 513 7.61 12.98 15.90
CA ASP A 513 7.16 14.29 16.46
C ASP A 513 7.15 15.44 15.45
N TRP A 514 8.16 15.50 14.56
CA TRP A 514 8.28 16.59 13.59
C TRP A 514 7.09 16.65 12.63
N ILE A 515 6.37 15.54 12.43
CA ILE A 515 5.20 15.50 11.55
C ILE A 515 4.06 16.30 12.19
N TYR A 516 3.78 16.09 13.48
CA TYR A 516 2.78 16.86 14.21
C TYR A 516 3.16 18.33 14.33
N THR A 517 4.43 18.61 14.64
CA THR A 517 4.94 19.98 14.65
C THR A 517 4.78 20.66 13.29
N GLY A 518 5.11 19.98 12.19
CA GLY A 518 4.94 20.50 10.83
C GLY A 518 3.47 20.74 10.46
N VAL A 519 2.55 19.88 10.89
CA VAL A 519 1.10 20.08 10.71
C VAL A 519 0.63 21.31 11.49
N ALA A 520 1.04 21.45 12.76
CA ALA A 520 0.71 22.60 13.59
C ALA A 520 1.25 23.91 12.99
N GLU A 521 2.51 23.92 12.57
CA GLU A 521 3.16 25.08 11.94
C GLU A 521 2.46 25.50 10.64
N THR A 522 2.13 24.52 9.78
CA THR A 522 1.57 24.79 8.44
C THR A 522 0.11 25.22 8.50
N PHE A 523 -0.72 24.53 9.29
CA PHE A 523 -2.17 24.67 9.22
C PHE A 523 -2.79 25.50 10.35
N VAL A 524 -2.06 25.67 11.46
CA VAL A 524 -2.63 26.29 12.67
C VAL A 524 -1.85 27.54 13.09
N LEU A 525 -0.52 27.52 13.05
CA LEU A 525 0.30 28.67 13.47
C LEU A 525 0.43 29.75 12.40
N ASP A 526 0.29 29.38 11.11
CA ASP A 526 0.10 30.35 10.04
C ASP A 526 -1.31 30.92 10.13
N GLU A 527 -1.43 32.17 10.61
CA GLU A 527 -2.71 32.87 10.79
C GLU A 527 -3.51 32.98 9.49
N ALA A 528 -2.84 33.16 8.34
CA ALA A 528 -3.50 33.26 7.05
C ALA A 528 -4.06 31.92 6.59
N MET A 529 -3.30 30.83 6.83
CA MET A 529 -3.79 29.48 6.55
C MET A 529 -4.94 29.11 7.49
N LEU A 530 -4.81 29.35 8.79
CA LEU A 530 -5.85 29.04 9.77
C LEU A 530 -7.16 29.75 9.44
N GLU A 531 -7.12 31.05 9.12
CA GLU A 531 -8.30 31.81 8.76
C GLU A 531 -8.96 31.27 7.48
N ARG A 532 -8.15 30.82 6.52
CA ARG A 532 -8.65 30.14 5.32
C ARG A 532 -9.33 28.81 5.65
N LEU A 533 -8.71 27.96 6.48
CA LEU A 533 -9.31 26.68 6.90
C LEU A 533 -10.63 26.92 7.65
N ARG A 534 -10.62 27.87 8.59
CA ARG A 534 -11.78 28.29 9.39
C ARG A 534 -12.93 28.78 8.52
N THR A 535 -12.63 29.58 7.49
CA THR A 535 -13.64 30.09 6.56
C THR A 535 -14.21 28.99 5.66
N LEU A 536 -13.36 28.09 5.16
CA LEU A 536 -13.77 27.04 4.23
C LEU A 536 -14.53 25.89 4.91
N ASN A 537 -14.09 25.48 6.10
CA ASN A 537 -14.71 24.41 6.88
C ASN A 537 -14.30 24.50 8.37
N PRO A 538 -15.09 25.20 9.21
CA PRO A 538 -14.77 25.36 10.63
C PRO A 538 -14.82 24.04 11.41
N HIS A 539 -15.65 23.07 10.99
CA HIS A 539 -15.73 21.76 11.65
C HIS A 539 -14.43 20.96 11.49
N SER A 540 -13.91 20.88 10.27
CA SER A 540 -12.65 20.16 10.01
C SER A 540 -11.45 20.91 10.58
N ALA A 541 -11.46 22.25 10.60
CA ALA A 541 -10.43 23.02 11.29
C ALA A 541 -10.42 22.71 12.80
N HIS A 542 -11.59 22.69 13.44
CA HIS A 542 -11.72 22.32 14.86
C HIS A 542 -11.25 20.88 15.13
N SER A 543 -11.67 19.92 14.30
CA SER A 543 -11.23 18.51 14.43
C SER A 543 -9.72 18.35 14.29
N LEU A 544 -9.09 19.06 13.34
CA LEU A 544 -7.64 19.03 13.15
C LEU A 544 -6.90 19.52 14.41
N VAL A 545 -7.31 20.65 14.97
CA VAL A 545 -6.73 21.20 16.22
C VAL A 545 -6.97 20.25 17.39
N GLY A 546 -8.18 19.70 17.50
CA GLY A 546 -8.52 18.69 18.49
C GLY A 546 -7.62 17.46 18.42
N ARG A 547 -7.30 17.00 17.20
CA ARG A 547 -6.42 15.84 16.98
C ARG A 547 -4.97 16.11 17.40
N LEU A 548 -4.46 17.32 17.17
CA LEU A 548 -3.14 17.75 17.66
C LEU A 548 -3.09 17.78 19.20
N LEU A 549 -4.14 18.33 19.84
CA LEU A 549 -4.27 18.34 21.30
C LEU A 549 -4.36 16.91 21.87
N GLU A 550 -5.09 16.02 21.19
CA GLU A 550 -5.20 14.61 21.58
C GLU A 550 -3.86 13.87 21.41
N ALA A 551 -3.14 14.09 20.32
CA ALA A 551 -1.81 13.51 20.10
C ALA A 551 -0.87 13.84 21.27
N HIS A 552 -0.87 15.10 21.71
CA HIS A 552 -0.11 15.50 22.89
C HIS A 552 -0.65 14.86 24.18
N GLY A 553 -1.97 14.91 24.42
CA GLY A 553 -2.60 14.36 25.62
C GLY A 553 -2.38 12.86 25.82
N ARG A 554 -2.15 12.11 24.73
CA ARG A 554 -1.83 10.68 24.73
C ARG A 554 -0.33 10.37 24.72
N GLY A 555 0.53 11.38 24.64
CA GLY A 555 1.99 11.22 24.63
C GLY A 555 2.57 10.80 23.28
N TYR A 556 1.82 10.92 22.18
CA TYR A 556 2.34 10.70 20.82
C TYR A 556 3.08 11.90 20.24
N TRP A 557 2.94 13.07 20.87
CA TRP A 557 3.60 14.30 20.45
C TRP A 557 4.05 15.13 21.65
N ASP A 558 5.36 15.38 21.75
CA ASP A 558 5.90 16.30 22.76
C ASP A 558 5.93 17.74 22.23
N ALA A 559 4.85 18.48 22.51
CA ALA A 559 4.69 19.87 22.09
C ALA A 559 5.15 20.86 23.16
N ASP A 560 5.76 21.98 22.73
CA ASP A 560 6.11 23.08 23.65
C ASP A 560 4.88 23.64 24.36
N VAL A 561 5.04 24.04 25.63
CA VAL A 561 3.95 24.55 26.46
C VAL A 561 3.28 25.79 25.85
N ASN A 562 4.04 26.67 25.19
CA ASN A 562 3.48 27.85 24.55
C ASN A 562 2.65 27.48 23.32
N LEU A 563 3.09 26.47 22.57
CA LEU A 563 2.35 25.94 21.42
C LEU A 563 1.01 25.35 21.86
N LEU A 564 1.00 24.56 22.94
CA LEU A 564 -0.23 24.00 23.50
C LEU A 564 -1.20 25.07 24.00
N GLY A 565 -0.68 26.13 24.62
CA GLY A 565 -1.48 27.29 25.01
C GLY A 565 -2.23 27.89 23.82
N LYS A 566 -1.50 28.16 22.73
CA LYS A 566 -2.09 28.66 21.48
C LYS A 566 -3.10 27.71 20.87
N LEU A 567 -2.82 26.41 20.82
CA LEU A 567 -3.75 25.41 20.28
C LEU A 567 -5.07 25.39 21.05
N ARG A 568 -5.03 25.53 22.39
CA ARG A 568 -6.24 25.61 23.22
C ARG A 568 -7.05 26.88 22.98
N GLU A 569 -6.37 28.02 22.86
CA GLU A 569 -7.03 29.30 22.52
C GLU A 569 -7.72 29.22 21.14
N ILE A 570 -7.03 28.67 20.14
CA ILE A 570 -7.58 28.49 18.79
C ILE A 570 -8.75 27.50 18.82
N SER A 571 -8.63 26.39 19.54
CA SER A 571 -9.71 25.41 19.69
C SER A 571 -10.97 26.07 20.27
N GLY A 572 -10.84 26.85 21.35
CA GLY A 572 -11.96 27.57 21.95
C GLY A 572 -12.59 28.59 20.99
N SER A 573 -11.77 29.33 20.23
CA SER A 573 -12.29 30.28 19.24
C SER A 573 -13.04 29.62 18.08
N LEU A 574 -12.62 28.42 17.66
CA LEU A 574 -13.32 27.63 16.66
C LEU A 574 -14.63 27.05 17.22
N GLU A 575 -14.63 26.61 18.48
CA GLU A 575 -15.83 26.14 19.19
C GLU A 575 -16.88 27.25 19.33
N ASP A 576 -16.48 28.45 19.77
CA ASP A 576 -17.37 29.62 19.86
C ASP A 576 -18.03 29.96 18.51
N GLN A 577 -17.30 29.80 17.40
CA GLN A 577 -17.85 30.01 16.07
C GLN A 577 -18.87 28.93 15.68
N LEU A 578 -18.59 27.67 16.01
CA LEU A 578 -19.47 26.54 15.69
C LEU A 578 -20.76 26.57 16.51
N GLU A 579 -20.67 26.95 17.78
CA GLU A 579 -21.80 27.04 18.70
C GLU A 579 -22.57 28.38 18.60
N GLY A 580 -22.07 29.33 17.79
CA GLY A 580 -22.76 30.60 17.50
C GLY A 580 -22.66 31.66 18.60
N VAL A 581 -21.59 31.62 19.40
CA VAL A 581 -21.29 32.60 20.47
C VAL A 581 -20.45 33.79 19.95
N ALA A 582 -19.72 33.59 18.85
CA ALA A 582 -18.72 34.52 18.28
C ALA A 582 -19.29 35.69 17.47
#